data_AF-A0A965EKC9-F1
#
_entry.id   AF-A0A965EKC9-F1
#
_cell.length_a   1.000
_cell.length_b   1.000
_cell.length_c   1.000
_cell.angle_alpha   90.00
_cell.angle_beta   90.00
_cell.angle_gamma   90.00
#
_symmetry.space_group_name_H-M   'P 1'
#
loop_
_entity.id
_entity.type
_entity.pdbx_description
1 polymer ?
#
loop_
_entity_poly.entity_id
_entity_poly.type
_entity_poly.pdbx_seq_one_letter_code
_entity_poly.pdbx_strand_id
1 'polypeptide(L)'
;MEVAGLSPQRHTGKSEHSGNSDWRRRRGALEINDDLPQNMPKPKRDLDPMSIGELNEYIDEMHEEIERVRAEIAKKEAHRSGVESLFKK
;
A
#
# COMPACT_ATOMS: atom_id res chain seq x y z
N MET A 1 39.39 -47.85 -11.92
CA MET A 1 37.96 -47.87 -12.29
C MET A 1 37.42 -46.49 -11.99
N GLU A 2 37.22 -45.69 -13.04
CA GLU A 2 36.57 -44.38 -12.98
C GLU A 2 35.11 -44.56 -12.57
N VAL A 3 34.63 -43.72 -11.66
CA VAL A 3 33.21 -43.42 -11.52
C VAL A 3 33.04 -41.90 -11.46
N ALA A 4 32.21 -41.43 -12.38
CA ALA A 4 31.68 -40.09 -12.64
C ALA A 4 31.66 -39.14 -11.42
N GLY A 5 31.95 -37.84 -11.55
CA GLY A 5 31.55 -36.94 -12.62
C GLY A 5 30.42 -36.02 -12.15
N LEU A 6 30.67 -34.72 -12.25
CA LEU A 6 29.76 -33.56 -12.14
C LEU A 6 29.54 -32.88 -10.77
N SER A 7 30.34 -31.84 -10.60
CA SER A 7 30.11 -30.58 -9.87
C SER A 7 28.83 -29.82 -10.31
N PRO A 8 28.41 -28.76 -9.57
CA PRO A 8 27.01 -28.44 -9.28
C PRO A 8 26.41 -27.29 -10.11
N GLN A 9 25.11 -27.05 -9.85
CA GLN A 9 24.33 -25.82 -10.06
C GLN A 9 23.77 -25.57 -11.47
N ARG A 10 22.46 -25.76 -11.65
CA ARG A 10 21.62 -24.91 -12.52
C ARG A 10 20.24 -24.68 -11.91
N HIS A 11 20.01 -23.43 -11.56
CA HIS A 11 18.72 -22.81 -11.29
C HIS A 11 17.68 -23.16 -12.37
N THR A 12 16.53 -23.70 -11.97
CA THR A 12 15.24 -23.57 -12.67
C THR A 12 14.13 -23.66 -11.61
N GLY A 13 13.04 -22.91 -11.59
CA GLY A 13 12.73 -21.61 -12.13
C GLY A 13 11.86 -20.90 -11.09
N LYS A 14 12.22 -19.67 -10.70
CA LYS A 14 11.27 -18.80 -9.99
C LYS A 14 10.25 -18.39 -11.03
N SER A 15 9.01 -18.84 -10.91
CA SER A 15 7.90 -18.25 -11.64
C SER A 15 7.82 -16.79 -11.20
N GLU A 16 8.12 -15.91 -12.15
CA GLU A 16 7.96 -14.47 -12.03
C GLU A 16 6.47 -14.19 -11.88
N HIS A 17 5.98 -14.17 -10.64
CA HIS A 17 4.77 -13.40 -10.34
C HIS A 17 5.13 -11.93 -10.43
N SER A 18 5.12 -11.45 -11.67
CA SER A 18 5.02 -10.06 -12.04
C SER A 18 3.82 -9.44 -11.32
N GLY A 19 4.10 -8.38 -10.56
CA GLY A 19 3.09 -7.45 -10.09
C GLY A 19 2.57 -7.72 -8.68
N ASN A 20 3.29 -7.25 -7.67
CA ASN A 20 2.57 -6.66 -6.54
C ASN A 20 3.34 -5.47 -5.95
N SER A 21 2.95 -4.30 -6.42
CA SER A 21 2.98 -2.99 -5.74
C SER A 21 3.62 -2.98 -4.35
N ASP A 22 4.91 -2.68 -4.33
CA ASP A 22 5.76 -2.64 -3.15
C ASP A 22 5.55 -1.35 -2.34
N TRP A 23 4.32 -1.17 -1.83
CA TRP A 23 3.99 -0.09 -0.89
C TRP A 23 4.57 -0.33 0.51
N ARG A 24 5.07 -1.55 0.77
CA ARG A 24 5.63 -1.95 2.07
C ARG A 24 7.13 -1.66 2.21
N ARG A 25 7.96 -1.67 1.15
CA ARG A 25 9.40 -1.36 1.29
C ARG A 25 9.78 0.12 1.39
N ARG A 26 8.91 1.07 1.02
CA ARG A 26 9.24 2.51 1.04
C ARG A 26 9.06 3.21 2.38
N ARG A 27 8.50 2.54 3.39
CA ARG A 27 8.45 3.06 4.76
C ARG A 27 9.65 2.46 5.50
N GLY A 28 10.61 3.32 5.87
CA GLY A 28 11.83 2.91 6.55
C GLY A 28 11.53 1.94 7.69
N ALA A 29 12.41 0.95 7.86
CA ALA A 29 12.37 0.02 8.98
C ALA A 29 12.47 0.83 10.28
N LEU A 30 11.32 1.22 10.85
CA LEU A 30 11.25 1.55 12.25
C LEU A 30 11.49 0.24 12.99
N GLU A 31 12.62 0.16 13.65
CA GLU A 31 12.83 -0.73 14.78
C GLU A 31 11.60 -0.58 15.68
N ILE A 32 10.82 -1.65 15.85
CA ILE A 32 9.62 -1.64 16.69
C ILE A 32 10.12 -1.49 18.12
N ASN A 33 10.30 -0.24 18.55
CA ASN A 33 10.62 0.09 19.93
C ASN A 33 9.32 -0.07 20.74
N ASP A 34 9.38 -0.87 21.81
CA ASP A 34 8.24 -1.19 22.70
C ASP A 34 7.66 0.06 23.39
N ASP A 35 8.37 1.18 23.33
CA ASP A 35 8.02 2.49 23.90
C ASP A 35 7.33 3.43 22.87
N LEU A 36 7.14 2.98 21.63
CA LEU A 36 6.32 3.69 20.63
C LEU A 36 4.85 3.30 20.78
N PRO A 37 3.90 4.25 20.67
CA PRO A 37 2.49 3.91 20.65
C PRO A 37 2.22 2.95 19.49
N GLN A 38 1.78 1.73 19.82
CA GLN A 38 1.39 0.75 18.81
C GLN A 38 0.26 1.36 17.99
N ASN A 39 0.49 1.53 16.69
CA ASN A 39 -0.53 2.00 15.76
C ASN A 39 -1.52 0.85 15.54
N MET A 40 -2.36 0.61 16.56
CA MET A 40 -3.45 -0.35 16.47
C MET A 40 -4.43 0.18 15.43
N PRO A 41 -4.77 -0.65 14.42
CA PRO A 41 -5.77 -0.24 13.45
C PRO A 41 -7.06 0.07 14.22
N LYS A 42 -7.64 1.25 13.94
CA LYS A 42 -8.96 1.59 14.50
C LYS A 42 -9.92 0.47 14.11
N PRO A 43 -10.71 -0.07 15.07
CA PRO A 43 -11.68 -1.09 14.75
C PRO A 43 -12.62 -0.56 13.65
N LYS A 44 -12.91 -1.40 12.66
CA LYS A 44 -13.90 -1.08 11.65
C LYS A 44 -15.26 -0.95 12.32
N ARG A 45 -16.13 -0.15 11.72
CA ARG A 45 -17.53 -0.10 12.14
C ARG A 45 -18.14 -1.48 11.98
N ASP A 46 -18.88 -1.93 12.99
CA ASP A 46 -19.64 -3.17 12.92
C ASP A 46 -20.83 -2.97 11.97
N LEU A 47 -20.96 -3.87 11.00
CA LEU A 47 -21.96 -3.81 9.93
C LEU A 47 -23.08 -4.81 10.12
N ASP A 48 -22.90 -5.82 10.99
CA ASP A 48 -23.87 -6.89 11.24
C ASP A 48 -25.26 -6.37 11.68
N PRO A 49 -25.39 -5.32 12.51
CA PRO A 49 -26.70 -4.84 12.92
C PRO A 49 -27.36 -3.88 11.92
N MET A 50 -26.68 -3.48 10.84
CA MET A 50 -27.21 -2.50 9.88
C MET A 50 -28.14 -3.14 8.85
N SER A 51 -29.23 -2.46 8.55
CA SER A 51 -30.11 -2.79 7.43
C SER A 51 -29.46 -2.45 6.08
N ILE A 52 -30.01 -2.99 4.99
CA ILE A 52 -29.56 -2.67 3.62
C ILE A 52 -29.64 -1.16 3.33
N GLY A 53 -30.67 -0.48 3.84
CA GLY A 53 -30.80 0.98 3.69
C GLY A 53 -29.65 1.72 4.34
N GLU A 54 -29.37 1.41 5.61
CA GLU A 54 -28.26 2.01 6.37
C GLU A 54 -26.89 1.70 5.75
N LEU A 55 -26.71 0.51 5.18
CA LEU A 55 -25.48 0.17 4.46
C LEU A 55 -25.30 1.00 3.20
N ASN A 56 -26.38 1.27 2.44
CA ASN A 56 -26.31 2.16 1.27
C ASN A 56 -26.00 3.59 1.69
N GLU A 57 -26.64 4.11 2.74
CA GLU A 57 -26.35 5.43 3.29
C GLU A 57 -24.88 5.55 3.75
N TYR A 58 -24.36 4.50 4.42
CA TYR A 58 -22.96 4.46 4.82
C TYR A 58 -22.00 4.42 3.63
N ILE A 59 -22.36 3.71 2.55
CA ILE A 59 -21.59 3.73 1.30
C ILE A 59 -21.54 5.14 0.71
N ASP A 60 -22.67 5.83 0.66
CA ASP A 60 -22.76 7.19 0.12
C ASP A 60 -21.88 8.15 0.93
N GLU A 61 -21.94 8.10 2.27
CA GLU A 61 -21.07 8.89 3.16
C GLU A 61 -19.58 8.64 2.87
N MET A 62 -19.19 7.38 2.75
CA MET A 62 -17.79 7.02 2.46
C MET A 62 -17.35 7.46 1.06
N HIS A 63 -18.26 7.45 0.08
CA HIS A 63 -17.97 7.96 -1.26
C HIS A 63 -17.75 9.47 -1.27
N GLU A 64 -18.57 10.24 -0.57
CA GLU A 64 -18.37 11.69 -0.41
C GLU A 64 -17.00 11.99 0.22
N GLU A 65 -16.62 11.22 1.24
CA GLU A 65 -15.32 11.34 1.89
C GLU A 65 -14.16 11.06 0.90
N ILE A 66 -14.30 10.00 0.09
CA ILE A 66 -13.31 9.66 -0.94
C ILE A 66 -13.14 10.83 -1.92
N GLU A 67 -14.24 11.43 -2.39
CA GLU A 67 -14.19 12.54 -3.32
C GLU A 67 -13.55 13.79 -2.70
N ARG A 68 -13.85 14.10 -1.43
CA ARG A 68 -13.17 15.17 -0.69
C ARG A 68 -11.66 14.95 -0.61
N VAL A 69 -11.24 13.74 -0.26
CA VAL A 69 -9.82 13.39 -0.16
C VAL A 69 -9.13 13.45 -1.52
N ARG A 70 -9.78 12.96 -2.58
CA ARG A 70 -9.26 13.08 -3.96
C ARG A 70 -9.04 14.53 -4.38
N ALA A 71 -9.97 15.42 -4.06
CA ALA A 71 -9.82 16.85 -4.34
C ALA A 71 -8.61 17.46 -3.61
N GLU A 72 -8.39 17.10 -2.34
CA GLU A 72 -7.21 17.55 -1.58
C GLU A 72 -5.89 16.98 -2.13
N ILE A 73 -5.88 15.73 -2.57
CA ILE A 73 -4.71 15.13 -3.24
C ILE A 73 -4.39 15.92 -4.51
N ALA A 74 -5.38 16.18 -5.36
CA ALA A 74 -5.20 16.93 -6.60
C ALA A 74 -4.60 18.32 -6.34
N LYS A 75 -5.07 19.04 -5.30
CA LYS A 75 -4.48 20.33 -4.89
C LYS A 75 -3.01 20.21 -4.50
N LYS A 76 -2.66 19.17 -3.74
CA LYS A 76 -1.26 18.94 -3.29
C LYS A 76 -0.34 18.54 -4.44
N GLU A 77 -0.83 17.73 -5.38
CA GLU A 77 -0.09 17.35 -6.59
C GLU A 77 0.16 18.54 -7.51
N ALA A 78 -0.86 19.40 -7.70
CA ALA A 78 -0.71 20.64 -8.45
C ALA A 78 0.38 21.53 -7.84
N HIS A 79 0.37 21.71 -6.52
CA HIS A 79 1.41 22.47 -5.82
C HIS A 79 2.81 21.84 -6.00
N ARG A 80 2.93 20.51 -5.88
CA ARG A 80 4.19 19.80 -6.08
C ARG A 80 4.75 19.97 -7.49
N SER A 81 3.91 19.80 -8.51
CA SER A 81 4.33 19.96 -9.92
C SER A 81 4.80 21.38 -10.23
N GLY A 82 4.14 22.39 -9.66
CA GLY A 82 4.57 23.79 -9.77
C GLY A 82 5.97 24.00 -9.22
N VAL A 83 6.29 23.41 -8.06
CA VAL A 83 7.62 23.48 -7.45
C VAL A 83 8.68 22.71 -8.26
N GLU A 84 8.38 21.51 -8.73
CA GLU A 84 9.32 20.72 -9.57
C GLU A 84 9.69 21.45 -10.88
N SER A 85 8.78 22.26 -11.43
CA SER A 85 9.06 23.07 -12.62
C SER A 85 10.02 24.24 -12.37
N LEU A 86 10.10 24.73 -11.13
CA LEU A 86 11.01 25.80 -10.73
C LEU A 86 12.44 25.31 -10.55
N PHE A 87 12.63 24.05 -10.14
CA PHE A 87 13.95 23.45 -9.89
C PHE A 87 14.60 22.76 -11.12
N LYS A 88 13.90 22.71 -12.26
CA LYS A 88 14.40 22.10 -13.52
C LYS A 88 14.92 23.13 -14.54
N LYS A 89 15.08 24.39 -14.15
CA LYS A 89 15.73 25.44 -14.96
C LYS A 89 17.18 25.61 -14.57
#